data_AF-A0A1R1X468-F1
#
_entry.id   AF-A0A1R1X468-F1
#
_cell.length_a   1.000
_cell.length_b   1.000
_cell.length_c   1.000
_cell.angle_alpha   90.00
_cell.angle_beta   90.00
_cell.angle_gamma   90.00
#
_symmetry.space_group_name_H-M   'P 1'
#
loop_
_entity.id
_entity.type
_entity.pdbx_description
1 polymer ?
#
loop_
_entity_poly.entity_id
_entity_poly.type
_entity_poly.pdbx_seq_one_letter_code
_entity_poly.pdbx_strand_id
1 'polypeptide(L)'
;MSGQTRRLLLVGLGNPLREHSRHNCGKYVVDHIADILKFRWSTHKKINGEVANGSIILTPVEDIPKPGSKSKLAESSEPVKSDQAKVENRVETWLLKSNEFMNLNGLSVRSALKTLNIKASDMFVFHDDMDVDLGKFKLKTRGSPK
;
A
#
# COMPACT_ATOMS: atom_id res chain seq x y z
N MET A 1 -8.79 -16.05 -22.35
CA MET A 1 -7.80 -15.01 -22.02
C MET A 1 -7.64 -15.03 -20.52
N SER A 2 -6.47 -15.41 -19.98
CA SER A 2 -6.31 -15.45 -18.52
C SER A 2 -6.45 -14.02 -17.98
N GLY A 3 -7.47 -13.79 -17.14
CA GLY A 3 -7.66 -12.51 -16.47
C GLY A 3 -6.44 -12.25 -15.60
N GLN A 4 -5.59 -11.31 -16.02
CA GLN A 4 -4.38 -10.97 -15.29
C GLN A 4 -4.79 -10.40 -13.92
N THR A 5 -4.47 -11.10 -12.84
CA THR A 5 -4.75 -10.64 -11.48
C THR A 5 -4.12 -9.26 -11.27
N ARG A 6 -4.94 -8.26 -10.93
CA ARG A 6 -4.45 -6.92 -10.60
C ARG A 6 -3.56 -7.00 -9.36
N ARG A 7 -2.39 -6.37 -9.43
CA ARG A 7 -1.43 -6.31 -8.34
C ARG A 7 -1.21 -4.88 -7.91
N LEU A 8 -1.04 -4.66 -6.61
CA LEU A 8 -0.78 -3.36 -6.00
C LEU A 8 0.44 -3.46 -5.09
N LEU A 9 1.34 -2.49 -5.16
CA LEU A 9 2.49 -2.39 -4.26
C LEU A 9 2.39 -1.12 -3.39
N LEU A 10 2.43 -1.29 -2.07
CA LEU A 10 2.47 -0.20 -1.09
C LEU A 10 3.86 -0.17 -0.45
N VAL A 11 4.60 0.90 -0.66
CA VAL A 11 6.00 1.02 -0.22
C VAL A 11 6.11 2.03 0.91
N GLY A 12 6.68 1.62 2.04
CA GLY A 12 7.11 2.53 3.10
C GLY A 12 8.59 2.84 3.00
N LEU A 13 8.95 4.09 2.69
CA LEU A 13 10.33 4.53 2.73
C LEU A 13 10.80 4.73 4.18
N GLY A 14 12.10 4.50 4.39
CA GLY A 14 12.73 4.69 5.68
C GLY A 14 14.24 4.49 5.66
N ASN A 15 14.85 4.62 6.83
CA ASN A 15 16.26 4.36 7.09
C ASN A 15 16.38 3.40 8.29
N PRO A 16 16.96 2.20 8.12
CA PRO A 16 17.12 1.23 9.20
C PRO A 16 18.05 1.70 10.33
N LEU A 17 18.95 2.65 10.08
CA LEU A 17 19.88 3.16 11.12
C LEU A 17 19.32 4.31 11.95
N ARG A 18 18.11 4.79 11.66
CA ARG A 18 17.50 5.94 12.34
C ARG A 18 16.11 5.60 12.84
N GLU A 19 16.05 4.60 13.72
CA GLU A 19 14.83 4.26 14.46
C GLU A 19 14.26 5.52 15.15
N HIS A 20 12.94 5.68 15.11
CA HIS A 20 12.21 6.83 15.67
C HIS A 20 12.47 8.21 15.04
N SER A 21 12.82 8.25 13.73
CA SER A 21 12.93 9.51 12.97
C SER A 21 11.72 9.76 12.06
N ARG A 22 11.46 11.03 11.72
CA ARG A 22 10.42 11.42 10.75
C ARG A 22 10.61 10.74 9.39
N HIS A 23 11.87 10.48 9.02
CA HIS A 23 12.25 9.72 7.83
C HIS A 23 11.67 8.31 7.76
N ASN A 24 11.25 7.73 8.90
CA ASN A 24 10.62 6.40 8.93
C ASN A 24 9.09 6.44 8.90
N CYS A 25 8.44 7.60 8.71
CA CYS A 25 6.99 7.66 8.69
C CYS A 25 6.37 6.76 7.61
N GLY A 26 7.04 6.61 6.47
CA GLY A 26 6.62 5.70 5.41
C GLY A 26 6.53 4.24 5.89
N LYS A 27 7.55 3.77 6.61
CA LYS A 27 7.56 2.44 7.24
C LYS A 27 6.41 2.27 8.24
N TYR A 28 6.18 3.26 9.11
CA TYR A 28 5.10 3.20 10.09
C TYR A 28 3.72 3.12 9.45
N VAL A 29 3.50 3.82 8.33
CA VAL A 29 2.24 3.74 7.58
C VAL A 29 2.01 2.32 7.06
N VAL A 30 3.00 1.70 6.42
CA VAL A 30 2.82 0.33 5.88
C VAL A 30 2.75 -0.72 6.98
N ASP A 31 3.42 -0.53 8.13
CA ASP A 31 3.24 -1.39 9.31
C ASP A 31 1.80 -1.34 9.81
N HIS A 32 1.23 -0.14 9.96
CA HIS A 32 -0.16 0.01 10.40
C HIS A 32 -1.17 -0.58 9.40
N ILE A 33 -0.91 -0.42 8.09
CA ILE A 33 -1.72 -1.06 7.04
C ILE A 33 -1.62 -2.58 7.16
N ALA A 34 -0.42 -3.15 7.36
CA ALA A 34 -0.23 -4.58 7.55
C ALA A 34 -1.04 -5.09 8.76
N ASP A 35 -1.05 -4.35 9.87
CA ASP A 35 -1.79 -4.69 11.08
C ASP A 35 -3.31 -4.65 10.90
N ILE A 36 -3.83 -3.68 10.16
CA ILE A 36 -5.26 -3.59 9.80
C ILE A 36 -5.64 -4.77 8.91
N LEU A 37 -4.83 -5.05 7.88
CA LEU A 37 -5.08 -6.10 6.90
C LEU A 37 -4.68 -7.50 7.39
N LYS A 38 -4.06 -7.60 8.58
CA LYS A 38 -3.52 -8.83 9.17
C LYS A 38 -2.50 -9.53 8.26
N PHE A 39 -1.75 -8.78 7.47
CA PHE A 39 -0.65 -9.32 6.67
C PHE A 39 0.58 -9.54 7.55
N ARG A 40 1.35 -10.60 7.27
CA ARG A 40 2.55 -10.95 8.04
C ARG A 40 3.81 -10.59 7.27
N TRP A 41 4.72 -9.91 7.96
CA TRP A 41 6.02 -9.54 7.41
C TRP A 41 6.95 -10.75 7.30
N SER A 42 7.74 -10.76 6.25
CA SER A 42 8.78 -11.75 5.99
C SER A 42 9.95 -11.12 5.23
N THR A 43 11.17 -11.57 5.51
CA THR A 43 12.37 -11.08 4.81
C THR A 43 12.42 -11.60 3.37
N HIS A 44 12.60 -10.69 2.41
CA HIS A 44 12.73 -11.03 1.00
C HIS A 44 14.11 -10.65 0.43
N LYS A 45 15.05 -11.60 0.47
CA LYS A 45 16.47 -11.38 0.15
C LYS A 45 16.72 -10.70 -1.21
N LYS A 46 16.03 -11.13 -2.27
CA LYS A 46 16.20 -10.57 -3.63
C LYS A 46 15.75 -9.10 -3.74
N ILE A 47 14.78 -8.69 -2.92
CA ILE A 47 14.25 -7.32 -2.88
C ILE A 47 15.08 -6.45 -1.92
N ASN A 48 15.86 -7.08 -1.04
CA ASN A 48 16.53 -6.44 0.08
C ASN A 48 15.57 -5.61 0.95
N GLY A 49 14.54 -6.28 1.45
CA GLY A 49 13.50 -5.65 2.28
C GLY A 49 12.63 -6.68 2.97
N GLU A 50 11.75 -6.19 3.82
CA GLU A 50 10.64 -6.97 4.38
C GLU A 50 9.41 -6.78 3.50
N VAL A 51 8.71 -7.88 3.23
CA VAL A 51 7.46 -7.89 2.46
C VAL A 51 6.35 -8.56 3.24
N ALA A 52 5.14 -8.07 3.05
CA ALA A 52 3.91 -8.70 3.51
C ALA A 52 2.90 -8.67 2.37
N ASN A 53 2.07 -9.70 2.21
CA ASN A 53 1.13 -9.75 1.10
C ASN A 53 -0.16 -10.49 1.45
N GLY A 54 -1.19 -10.21 0.65
CA GLY A 54 -2.49 -10.85 0.72
C GLY A 54 -3.39 -10.32 -0.38
N SER A 55 -4.71 -10.46 -0.21
CA SER A 55 -5.68 -9.90 -1.15
C SER A 55 -6.64 -8.97 -0.43
N ILE A 56 -6.94 -7.85 -1.06
CA ILE A 56 -7.95 -6.89 -0.60
C ILE A 56 -9.04 -6.75 -1.67
N ILE A 57 -10.21 -6.29 -1.25
CA ILE A 57 -11.27 -5.86 -2.17
C ILE A 57 -11.21 -4.34 -2.24
N LEU A 58 -10.99 -3.79 -3.43
CA LEU A 58 -11.09 -2.35 -3.63
C LEU A 58 -12.56 -1.97 -3.80
N THR A 59 -13.01 -0.98 -3.03
CA THR A 59 -14.34 -0.39 -3.17
C THR A 59 -14.23 0.81 -4.11
N PRO A 60 -15.05 0.90 -5.17
CA PRO A 60 -15.12 2.09 -6.01
C PRO A 60 -15.37 3.34 -5.18
N VAL A 61 -14.85 4.49 -5.62
CA VAL A 61 -14.90 5.74 -4.82
C VAL A 61 -16.34 6.19 -4.59
N GLU A 62 -17.19 5.99 -5.59
CA GLU A 62 -18.63 6.22 -5.58
C GLU A 62 -19.36 5.42 -4.48
N ASP A 63 -18.79 4.28 -4.08
CA ASP A 63 -19.34 3.39 -3.06
C ASP A 63 -18.72 3.60 -1.68
N ILE A 64 -17.70 4.48 -1.54
CA ILE A 64 -17.09 4.80 -0.25
C ILE A 64 -18.10 5.58 0.60
N PRO A 65 -18.43 5.13 1.83
CA PRO A 65 -19.31 5.86 2.72
C PRO A 65 -18.78 7.26 2.98
N LYS A 66 -19.61 8.29 2.74
CA LYS A 66 -19.23 9.68 3.05
C LYS A 66 -18.99 9.82 4.56
N PRO A 67 -17.91 10.51 4.99
CA PRO A 67 -17.67 10.76 6.41
C PRO A 67 -18.92 11.36 7.08
N GLY A 68 -19.41 10.72 8.15
CA GLY A 68 -20.60 11.15 8.89
C GLY A 68 -21.95 10.60 8.41
N SER A 69 -22.01 9.85 7.30
CA SER A 69 -23.19 9.06 6.97
C SER A 69 -23.12 7.70 7.66
N LYS A 70 -24.16 7.30 8.41
CA LYS A 70 -24.30 5.93 8.89
C LYS A 70 -24.21 4.99 7.69
N SER A 71 -23.24 4.07 7.69
CA SER A 71 -23.10 3.13 6.59
C SER A 71 -24.37 2.27 6.52
N LYS A 72 -25.04 2.28 5.36
CA LYS A 72 -26.14 1.33 5.06
C LYS A 72 -25.68 -0.13 5.05
N LEU A 73 -24.37 -0.38 5.10
CA LEU A 73 -23.78 -1.72 5.17
C LEU A 73 -24.02 -2.45 6.50
N ALA A 74 -24.56 -1.78 7.53
CA ALA A 74 -24.89 -2.43 8.81
C ALA A 74 -26.33 -2.97 8.90
N GLU A 75 -27.25 -2.60 8.01
CA GLU A 75 -28.68 -2.97 8.12
C GLU A 75 -29.32 -3.17 6.73
N SER A 76 -28.96 -4.24 6.03
CA SER A 76 -29.89 -4.87 5.08
C SER A 76 -29.50 -6.33 4.90
N SER A 77 -30.31 -7.21 5.48
CA SER A 77 -30.26 -8.68 5.35
C SER A 77 -30.68 -9.19 3.97
N GLU A 78 -30.65 -8.34 2.93
CA GLU A 78 -30.88 -8.80 1.57
C GLU A 78 -29.53 -9.07 0.89
N PRO A 79 -29.33 -10.25 0.30
CA PRO A 79 -28.15 -10.50 -0.51
C PRO A 79 -28.23 -9.58 -1.73
N VAL A 80 -27.50 -8.46 -1.67
CA VAL A 80 -27.13 -7.70 -2.86
C VAL A 80 -26.53 -8.73 -3.83
N LYS A 81 -26.96 -8.71 -5.09
CA LYS A 81 -26.55 -9.59 -6.20
C LYS A 81 -25.03 -9.52 -6.48
N SER A 82 -24.19 -9.90 -5.51
CA SER A 82 -22.87 -9.27 -5.24
C SER A 82 -21.66 -10.20 -5.34
N ASP A 83 -21.84 -11.48 -5.69
CA ASP A 83 -20.73 -12.43 -5.65
C ASP A 83 -19.75 -12.29 -6.83
N GLN A 84 -20.21 -11.87 -8.02
CA GLN A 84 -19.33 -11.65 -9.18
C GLN A 84 -18.55 -10.32 -9.07
N ALA A 85 -19.20 -9.22 -8.69
CA ALA A 85 -18.53 -7.92 -8.54
C ALA A 85 -17.47 -7.91 -7.42
N LYS A 86 -17.66 -8.69 -6.35
CA LYS A 86 -16.67 -8.88 -5.28
C LYS A 86 -15.40 -9.60 -5.76
N VAL A 87 -15.52 -10.51 -6.73
CA VAL A 87 -14.38 -11.27 -7.27
C VAL A 87 -13.57 -10.41 -8.25
N GLU A 88 -14.22 -9.55 -9.04
CA GLU A 88 -13.55 -8.66 -10.01
C GLU A 88 -12.70 -7.57 -9.34
N ASN A 89 -13.10 -7.08 -8.16
CA ASN A 89 -12.38 -6.06 -7.41
C ASN A 89 -11.29 -6.61 -6.48
N ARG A 90 -11.01 -7.90 -6.54
CA ARG A 90 -9.96 -8.52 -5.73
C ARG A 90 -8.59 -8.17 -6.30
N VAL A 91 -7.77 -7.53 -5.47
CA VAL A 91 -6.42 -7.09 -5.83
C VAL A 91 -5.40 -7.78 -4.94
N GLU A 92 -4.42 -8.42 -5.56
CA GLU A 92 -3.25 -8.95 -4.86
C GLU A 92 -2.39 -7.78 -4.40
N THR A 93 -2.26 -7.60 -3.10
CA THR A 93 -1.59 -6.42 -2.52
C THR A 93 -0.33 -6.86 -1.81
N TRP A 94 0.76 -6.16 -2.13
CA TRP A 94 2.08 -6.31 -1.54
C TRP A 94 2.44 -5.06 -0.77
N LEU A 95 2.99 -5.24 0.42
CA LEU A 95 3.60 -4.20 1.24
C LEU A 95 5.12 -4.38 1.21
N LEU A 96 5.86 -3.29 1.20
CA LEU A 96 7.32 -3.29 1.21
C LEU A 96 7.85 -2.29 2.24
N LYS A 97 8.72 -2.77 3.13
CA LYS A 97 9.66 -1.93 3.88
C LYS A 97 11.06 -2.21 3.36
N SER A 98 11.73 -1.18 2.84
CA SER A 98 13.10 -1.34 2.38
C SER A 98 14.07 -1.48 3.55
N ASN A 99 15.05 -2.38 3.42
CA ASN A 99 16.18 -2.49 4.35
C ASN A 99 17.40 -1.67 3.88
N GLU A 100 17.23 -0.84 2.84
CA GLU A 100 18.27 0.04 2.33
C GLU A 100 18.39 1.34 3.14
N PHE A 101 19.51 2.04 2.96
CA PHE A 101 19.61 3.42 3.41
C PHE A 101 18.64 4.33 2.63
N MET A 102 18.28 5.46 3.22
CA MET A 102 17.28 6.37 2.65
C MET A 102 17.57 6.75 1.19
N ASN A 103 18.83 7.06 0.88
CA ASN A 103 19.30 7.42 -0.45
C ASN A 103 19.37 6.24 -1.44
N LEU A 104 19.25 5.00 -0.96
CA LEU A 104 19.35 3.76 -1.73
C LEU A 104 18.04 2.98 -1.83
N ASN A 105 16.96 3.44 -1.17
CA ASN A 105 15.64 2.80 -1.21
C ASN A 105 15.14 2.49 -2.62
N GLY A 106 15.49 3.33 -3.61
CA GLY A 106 15.14 3.10 -5.02
C GLY A 106 15.63 1.77 -5.59
N LEU A 107 16.73 1.21 -5.08
CA LEU A 107 17.24 -0.11 -5.49
C LEU A 107 16.29 -1.23 -5.08
N SER A 108 15.84 -1.20 -3.81
CA SER A 108 14.89 -2.17 -3.27
C SER A 108 13.53 -2.07 -3.95
N VAL A 109 13.03 -0.85 -4.15
CA VAL A 109 11.75 -0.60 -4.85
C VAL A 109 11.80 -1.11 -6.29
N ARG A 110 12.88 -0.80 -7.03
CA ARG A 110 13.07 -1.30 -8.39
C ARG A 110 13.13 -2.82 -8.44
N SER A 111 13.83 -3.45 -7.48
CA SER A 111 13.90 -4.90 -7.37
C SER A 111 12.53 -5.52 -7.09
N ALA A 112 11.71 -4.89 -6.24
CA ALA A 112 10.34 -5.32 -5.95
C ALA A 112 9.45 -5.27 -7.19
N LEU A 113 9.41 -4.15 -7.92
CA LEU A 113 8.62 -4.01 -9.15
C LEU A 113 8.98 -5.11 -10.16
N LYS A 114 10.28 -5.38 -10.35
CA LYS A 114 10.77 -6.43 -11.27
C LYS A 114 10.43 -7.84 -10.76
N THR A 115 10.66 -8.11 -9.48
CA THR A 115 10.52 -9.45 -8.90
C THR A 115 9.05 -9.87 -8.78
N LEU A 116 8.18 -8.93 -8.43
CA LEU A 116 6.75 -9.16 -8.23
C LEU A 116 5.94 -8.94 -9.52
N ASN A 117 6.58 -8.51 -10.60
CA ASN A 117 5.96 -8.17 -11.88
C ASN A 117 4.82 -7.13 -11.72
N ILE A 118 5.11 -6.04 -11.01
CA ILE A 118 4.17 -4.95 -10.73
C ILE A 118 4.62 -3.72 -11.51
N LYS A 119 3.68 -3.03 -12.17
CA LYS A 119 3.97 -1.78 -12.89
C LYS A 119 4.10 -0.65 -11.89
N ALA A 120 4.95 0.33 -12.18
CA ALA A 120 5.08 1.53 -11.34
C ALA A 120 3.76 2.32 -11.21
N SER A 121 2.83 2.20 -12.18
CA SER A 121 1.50 2.78 -12.13
C SER A 121 0.59 2.14 -11.06
N ASP A 122 0.92 0.94 -10.62
CA ASP A 122 0.19 0.18 -9.61
C ASP A 122 0.96 0.17 -8.27
N MET A 123 1.67 1.26 -7.99
CA MET A 123 2.47 1.42 -6.77
C MET A 123 2.14 2.74 -6.07
N PHE A 124 2.07 2.69 -4.74
CA PHE A 124 2.05 3.86 -3.87
C PHE A 124 3.31 3.88 -3.01
N VAL A 125 3.88 5.06 -2.81
CA VAL A 125 5.06 5.28 -1.98
C VAL A 125 4.69 6.25 -0.87
N PHE A 126 4.90 5.83 0.37
CA PHE A 126 4.71 6.62 1.57
C PHE A 126 6.09 7.09 2.07
N HIS A 127 6.22 8.40 2.27
CA HIS A 127 7.44 9.04 2.73
C HIS A 127 7.10 10.34 3.48
N ASP A 128 8.05 10.90 4.20
CA ASP A 128 7.93 12.20 4.85
C ASP A 128 8.10 13.34 3.83
N ASP A 129 7.41 14.45 4.06
CA ASP A 129 7.52 15.66 3.25
C ASP A 129 7.65 16.84 4.22
N MET A 130 8.78 17.55 4.19
CA MET A 130 9.05 18.66 5.11
C MET A 130 8.13 19.86 4.87
N ASP A 131 7.53 19.96 3.67
CA ASP A 131 6.62 21.04 3.29
C ASP A 131 5.18 20.78 3.74
N VAL A 132 4.90 19.63 4.36
CA VAL A 132 3.56 19.23 4.80
C VAL A 132 3.45 19.37 6.31
N ASP A 133 2.48 20.17 6.77
CA ASP A 133 2.21 20.32 8.20
C ASP A 133 1.91 18.97 8.87
N LEU A 134 2.27 18.87 10.15
CA LEU A 134 1.98 17.68 10.94
C LEU A 134 0.48 17.34 10.92
N GLY A 135 0.19 16.06 10.72
CA GLY A 135 -1.19 15.55 10.63
C GLY A 135 -1.85 15.75 9.25
N LYS A 136 -1.21 16.46 8.33
CA LYS A 136 -1.67 16.56 6.93
C LYS A 136 -0.94 15.54 6.06
N PHE A 137 -1.56 15.19 4.94
CA PHE A 137 -0.96 14.36 3.90
C PHE A 137 -1.34 14.90 2.52
N LYS A 138 -0.54 14.54 1.51
CA LYS A 138 -0.78 14.92 0.11
C LYS A 138 -0.54 13.71 -0.78
N LEU A 139 -1.43 13.51 -1.75
CA LEU A 139 -1.25 12.52 -2.81
C LEU A 139 -0.68 13.19 -4.07
N LYS A 140 0.37 12.61 -4.65
CA LYS A 140 0.99 13.04 -5.90
C LYS A 140 1.11 11.80 -6.81
N THR A 141 0.69 11.90 -8.07
CA THR A 141 0.73 10.77 -9.03
C THR A 141 1.99 10.77 -9.91
N ARG A 142 2.71 11.90 -9.96
CA ARG A 142 3.97 12.11 -10.70
C ARG A 142 4.79 13.25 -10.09
N GLY A 143 6.09 13.27 -10.38
CA GLY A 143 7.04 14.32 -9.96
C GLY A 143 8.22 13.74 -9.18
N SER A 144 9.32 14.48 -9.14
CA SER A 144 10.45 14.16 -8.25
C SER A 144 10.08 14.50 -6.80
N PRO A 145 10.66 13.81 -5.79
CA PRO A 145 10.72 14.35 -4.44
C PRO A 145 11.25 15.79 -4.50
N LYS A 146 10.59 16.72 -3.81
CA LYS A 146 11.13 18.06 -3.59
C LYS A 146 11.92 18.07 -2.30
#